data_AF-A0A6I4SK18-F1
#
_entry.id   AF-A0A6I4SK18-F1
#
_cell.length_a   1.000
_cell.length_b   1.000
_cell.length_c   1.000
_cell.angle_alpha   90.00
_cell.angle_beta   90.00
_cell.angle_gamma   90.00
#
_symmetry.space_group_name_H-M   'P 1'
#
loop_
_entity.id
_entity.type
_entity.pdbx_description
1 polymer ?
#
loop_
_entity_poly.entity_id
_entity_poly.type
_entity_poly.pdbx_seq_one_letter_code
_entity_poly.pdbx_strand_id
1 'polypeptide(L)'
;MPELDLVPIPQTCATGYPAPNGAEVEGRWHRRLAPACGMGKLAATHVTLKPGAFSSQRHWHRVQDELLVMVSGEAILHEDGTTYDTKSVL
;
A
#
# COMPACT_ATOMS: atom_id res chain seq x y z
N MET A 1 2.19 22.38 7.68
CA MET A 1 1.39 21.24 7.18
C MET A 1 0.36 20.96 8.25
N PRO A 2 -0.94 21.17 8.01
CA PRO A 2 -1.95 20.86 9.02
C PRO A 2 -1.91 19.37 9.34
N GLU A 3 -2.16 19.03 10.61
CA GLU A 3 -2.31 17.64 11.02
C GLU A 3 -3.53 17.03 10.32
N LEU A 4 -3.40 15.77 9.88
CA LEU A 4 -4.47 15.04 9.21
C LEU A 4 -5.23 14.18 10.23
N ASP A 5 -6.52 14.47 10.42
CA ASP A 5 -7.40 13.56 11.14
C ASP A 5 -7.70 12.32 10.29
N LEU A 6 -7.27 11.18 10.79
CA LEU A 6 -7.40 9.88 10.14
C LEU A 6 -8.76 9.23 10.38
N VAL A 7 -9.46 9.58 11.47
CA VAL A 7 -10.75 8.97 11.87
C VAL A 7 -11.83 9.08 10.77
N PRO A 8 -12.06 10.24 10.14
CA PRO A 8 -13.12 10.38 9.14
C PRO A 8 -12.80 9.73 7.79
N ILE A 9 -11.55 9.33 7.55
CA ILE A 9 -11.14 8.72 6.29
C ILE A 9 -11.36 7.20 6.39
N PRO A 10 -12.25 6.60 5.60
CA PRO A 10 -12.55 5.17 5.72
C PRO A 10 -11.36 4.31 5.27
N GLN A 11 -11.21 3.16 5.93
CA GLN A 11 -10.40 2.05 5.42
C GLN A 11 -11.28 1.08 4.64
N THR A 12 -10.69 0.45 3.63
CA THR A 12 -11.35 -0.60 2.85
C THR A 12 -10.35 -1.66 2.40
N CYS A 13 -10.82 -2.90 2.24
CA CYS A 13 -10.08 -3.98 1.59
C CYS A 13 -10.58 -4.28 0.18
N ALA A 14 -11.42 -3.41 -0.39
CA ALA A 14 -11.88 -3.54 -1.76
C ALA A 14 -10.71 -3.52 -2.75
N THR A 15 -10.84 -4.27 -3.84
CA THR A 15 -9.83 -4.34 -4.90
C THR A 15 -10.47 -4.19 -6.27
N GLY A 16 -9.73 -3.58 -7.19
CA GLY A 16 -10.09 -3.48 -8.60
C GLY A 16 -9.61 -4.67 -9.43
N TYR A 17 -8.87 -5.62 -8.85
CA TYR A 17 -8.43 -6.81 -9.57
C TYR A 17 -9.63 -7.70 -9.93
N PRO A 18 -9.74 -8.18 -11.19
CA PRO A 18 -10.76 -9.16 -11.54
C PRO A 18 -10.46 -10.50 -10.86
N ALA A 19 -11.48 -11.31 -10.62
CA ALA A 19 -11.28 -12.67 -10.14
C ALA A 19 -10.47 -13.49 -11.17
N PRO A 20 -9.50 -14.33 -10.73
CA PRO A 20 -9.16 -14.66 -9.34
C PRO A 20 -8.08 -13.75 -8.71
N ASN A 21 -7.58 -12.75 -9.44
CA ASN A 21 -6.37 -11.97 -9.08
C ASN A 21 -6.53 -11.06 -7.85
N GLY A 22 -7.73 -10.98 -7.27
CA GLY A 22 -7.99 -10.28 -6.01
C GLY A 22 -7.67 -11.09 -4.76
N ALA A 23 -7.48 -12.41 -4.86
CA ALA A 23 -7.35 -13.30 -3.71
C ALA A 23 -6.14 -12.95 -2.82
N GLU A 24 -4.98 -12.71 -3.41
CA GLU A 24 -3.73 -12.44 -2.66
C GLU A 24 -3.78 -11.11 -1.88
N VAL A 25 -4.63 -10.18 -2.29
CA VAL A 25 -4.77 -8.85 -1.66
C VAL A 25 -5.98 -8.74 -0.74
N GLU A 26 -6.70 -9.83 -0.45
CA GLU A 26 -7.90 -9.81 0.40
C GLU A 26 -7.63 -9.25 1.81
N GLY A 27 -6.44 -9.51 2.35
CA GLY A 27 -6.01 -8.97 3.64
C GLY A 27 -5.36 -7.57 3.58
N ARG A 28 -5.34 -6.90 2.42
CA ARG A 28 -4.79 -5.54 2.25
C ARG A 28 -5.85 -4.48 2.53
N TRP A 29 -5.75 -3.85 3.69
CA TRP A 29 -6.59 -2.73 4.06
C TRP A 29 -5.90 -1.42 3.71
N HIS A 30 -6.61 -0.48 3.10
CA HIS A 30 -6.02 0.77 2.69
C HIS A 30 -6.95 1.96 2.93
N ARG A 31 -6.34 3.13 3.12
CA ARG A 31 -6.97 4.43 3.30
C ARG A 31 -6.26 5.45 2.42
N ARG A 32 -6.97 6.02 1.44
CA ARG A 32 -6.42 7.04 0.53
C ARG A 32 -6.41 8.39 1.24
N LEU A 33 -5.22 8.97 1.44
CA LEU A 33 -5.05 10.22 2.18
C LEU A 33 -5.14 11.45 1.26
N ALA A 34 -4.67 11.31 0.01
CA ALA A 34 -4.58 12.44 -0.93
C ALA A 34 -5.90 13.20 -1.16
N PRO A 35 -7.08 12.55 -1.33
CA PRO A 35 -8.35 13.28 -1.49
C PRO A 35 -8.72 14.12 -0.26
N ALA A 36 -8.44 13.64 0.95
CA ALA A 36 -8.73 14.37 2.19
C ALA A 36 -7.78 15.56 2.41
N CYS A 37 -6.58 15.52 1.81
CA CYS A 37 -5.55 16.56 1.94
C CYS A 37 -5.51 17.56 0.78
N GLY A 38 -6.37 17.43 -0.24
CA GLY A 38 -6.32 18.25 -1.45
C GLY A 38 -5.04 18.08 -2.28
N MET A 39 -4.37 16.92 -2.19
CA MET A 39 -3.13 16.66 -2.92
C MET A 39 -3.42 16.25 -4.37
N GLY A 40 -2.81 16.96 -5.33
CA GLY A 40 -2.99 16.70 -6.77
C GLY A 40 -1.79 16.14 -7.52
N LYS A 41 -0.57 16.27 -6.97
CA LYS A 41 0.69 15.83 -7.63
C LYS A 41 1.33 14.60 -6.99
N LEU A 42 0.86 14.23 -5.80
CA LEU A 42 1.31 13.07 -5.05
C LEU A 42 0.07 12.38 -4.49
N ALA A 43 0.04 11.05 -4.60
CA ALA A 43 -0.96 10.24 -3.95
C ALA A 43 -0.31 9.51 -2.77
N ALA A 44 -0.84 9.71 -1.56
CA ALA A 44 -0.45 8.96 -0.38
C ALA A 44 -1.59 8.04 0.04
N THR A 45 -1.25 6.78 0.34
CA THR A 45 -2.19 5.77 0.84
C THR A 45 -1.58 5.10 2.06
N HIS A 46 -2.32 5.08 3.17
CA HIS A 46 -1.95 4.29 4.34
C HIS A 46 -2.44 2.85 4.14
N VAL A 47 -1.52 1.89 4.18
CA VAL A 47 -1.80 0.47 3.91
C VAL A 47 -1.48 -0.36 5.16
N THR A 48 -2.38 -1.26 5.51
CA THR A 48 -2.20 -2.27 6.54
C THR A 48 -2.36 -3.64 5.92
N LEU A 49 -1.31 -4.45 5.97
CA LEU A 49 -1.33 -5.84 5.51
C LEU A 49 -1.62 -6.73 6.71
N LYS A 50 -2.69 -7.54 6.62
CA LYS A 50 -2.87 -8.67 7.52
C LYS A 50 -1.81 -9.74 7.21
N PRO A 51 -1.46 -10.62 8.17
CA PRO A 51 -0.54 -11.73 7.90
C PRO A 51 -0.93 -12.50 6.64
N GLY A 52 0.04 -12.69 5.74
CA GLY A 52 -0.14 -13.38 4.45
C GLY A 52 -0.71 -12.53 3.31
N ALA A 53 -1.10 -11.28 3.56
CA ALA A 53 -1.67 -10.41 2.53
C ALA A 53 -0.60 -9.70 1.70
N PHE A 54 -0.89 -9.49 0.42
CA PHE A 54 -0.01 -8.81 -0.53
C PHE A 54 -0.42 -7.36 -0.69
N SER A 55 0.55 -6.45 -0.88
CA SER A 55 0.29 -5.03 -1.16
C SER A 55 -0.27 -4.79 -2.56
N SER A 56 0.04 -5.66 -3.52
CA SER A 56 -0.46 -5.64 -4.89
C SER A 56 -0.12 -6.95 -5.59
N GLN A 57 -0.66 -7.15 -6.80
CA GLN A 57 -0.01 -8.01 -7.78
C GLN A 57 1.39 -7.46 -8.09
N ARG A 58 2.36 -8.32 -8.41
CA ARG A 58 3.71 -7.88 -8.79
C ARG A 58 3.65 -7.05 -10.08
N HIS A 59 4.14 -5.82 -10.04
CA HIS A 59 4.12 -4.92 -11.20
C HIS A 59 5.24 -3.88 -11.10
N TRP A 60 5.34 -3.06 -12.13
CA TRP A 60 6.18 -1.87 -12.18
C TRP A 60 5.40 -0.76 -12.87
N HIS A 61 5.76 0.48 -12.57
CA HIS A 61 5.18 1.66 -13.21
C HIS A 61 6.12 2.19 -14.29
N ARG A 62 5.57 2.48 -15.47
CA ARG A 62 6.36 3.06 -16.58
C ARG A 62 6.64 4.56 -16.42
N VAL A 63 5.74 5.27 -15.75
CA VAL A 63 5.69 6.75 -15.76
C VAL A 63 5.49 7.37 -14.38
N GLN A 64 5.30 6.55 -13.36
CA GLN A 64 5.03 7.00 -11.99
C GLN A 64 6.13 6.47 -11.10
N ASP A 65 6.76 7.35 -10.35
CA ASP A 65 7.61 6.95 -9.24
C ASP A 65 6.74 6.46 -8.08
N GLU A 66 7.26 5.54 -7.29
CA GLU A 66 6.61 5.00 -6.10
C GLU A 66 7.62 4.90 -4.96
N LEU A 67 7.17 5.25 -3.75
CA LEU A 67 7.94 5.10 -2.51
C LEU A 67 7.05 4.43 -1.48
N LEU A 68 7.64 3.49 -0.74
CA LEU A 68 7.03 2.85 0.41
C LEU A 68 7.82 3.19 1.67
N VAL A 69 7.11 3.48 2.76
CA VAL A 69 7.70 3.67 4.10
C VAL A 69 6.99 2.74 5.06
N MET A 70 7.76 1.89 5.75
CA MET A 70 7.23 1.06 6.83
C MET A 70 6.97 1.92 8.06
N VAL A 71 5.72 1.94 8.53
CA VAL A 71 5.34 2.65 9.76
C VAL A 71 5.50 1.77 10.99
N SER A 72 5.16 0.48 10.88
CA SER A 72 5.26 -0.51 11.93
C SER A 72 5.13 -1.92 11.35
N GLY A 73 5.63 -2.92 12.07
CA GLY A 73 5.55 -4.32 11.65
C GLY A 73 6.59 -4.67 10.59
N GLU A 74 6.36 -5.80 9.92
CA GLU A 74 7.34 -6.44 9.04
C GLU A 74 6.64 -6.96 7.79
N ALA A 75 7.35 -6.88 6.67
CA ALA A 75 6.93 -7.41 5.39
C ALA A 75 8.14 -7.91 4.59
N ILE A 76 7.86 -8.64 3.51
CA ILE A 76 8.86 -9.06 2.52
C ILE A 76 8.63 -8.26 1.25
N LEU A 77 9.69 -7.60 0.76
CA LEU A 77 9.71 -7.01 -0.57
C LEU A 77 10.09 -8.09 -1.59
N HIS A 78 9.25 -8.31 -2.59
CA HIS A 78 9.51 -9.23 -3.70
C HIS A 78 9.92 -8.45 -4.94
N GLU A 79 11.16 -8.64 -5.41
CA GLU A 79 11.71 -7.94 -6.57
C GLU A 79 12.49 -8.92 -7.46
N ASP A 80 12.04 -9.10 -8.71
CA ASP A 80 12.69 -9.91 -9.75
C ASP A 80 13.28 -11.25 -9.29
N GLY A 81 12.48 -12.00 -8.52
CA GLY A 81 12.84 -13.33 -8.02
C GLY A 81 13.67 -13.32 -6.73
N THR A 82 14.04 -12.14 -6.25
CA THR A 82 14.70 -11.92 -4.96
C THR A 82 13.68 -11.42 -3.93
N THR A 83 13.94 -11.73 -2.67
CA THR A 83 13.13 -11.28 -1.53
C THR A 83 13.99 -10.56 -0.51
N TYR A 84 13.51 -9.44 0.00
CA TYR A 84 14.19 -8.64 1.02
C TYR A 84 13.30 -8.49 2.25
N ASP A 85 13.88 -8.68 3.44
CA ASP A 85 13.19 -8.36 4.70
C ASP A 85 13.19 -6.84 4.87
N THR A 86 12.01 -6.24 5.04
CA THR A 86 11.88 -4.80 5.26
C THR A 86 12.56 -4.29 6.53
N LYS A 87 12.93 -5.16 7.49
CA LYS A 87 13.81 -4.80 8.61
C LYS A 87 15.26 -4.53 8.22
N SER A 88 15.71 -5.04 7.07
CA SER A 88 17.11 -4.98 6.63
C SER A 88 17.39 -3.84 5.65
N VAL A 89 16.38 -3.01 5.35
CA VAL A 89 16.43 -1.94 4.33
C VAL A 89 16.32 -0.52 4.95
N LEU A 90 16.28 -0.41 6.29
CA LEU A 90 16.30 0.85 7.03
C LEU A 90 17.48 0.92 8.00
#